data_AF-A0A2E3XQP3-F1
#
_entry.id   AF-A0A2E3XQP3-F1
#
_cell.length_a   1.000
_cell.length_b   1.000
_cell.length_c   1.000
_cell.angle_alpha   90.00
_cell.angle_beta   90.00
_cell.angle_gamma   90.00
#
_symmetry.space_group_name_H-M   'P 1'
#
loop_
_entity.id
_entity.type
_entity.pdbx_description
1 polymer ?
#
loop_
_entity_poly.entity_id
_entity_poly.type
_entity_poly.pdbx_seq_one_letter_code
_entity_poly.pdbx_strand_id
1 'polypeptide(L)'
;MSGDLKGLKEGEDYYFNERGLLVFTESYLEKKGRCCYSGCLHCPYDKKLKNQKVNPDIPQELQLDGPDSPSDEDLESLADYYTKNL
;
A
#
# COMPACT_ATOMS: atom_id res chain seq x y z
N MET A 1 8.62 18.17 27.99
CA MET A 1 7.59 17.23 27.45
C MET A 1 8.34 16.24 26.59
N SER A 2 8.89 15.21 27.22
CA SER A 2 9.64 14.17 26.51
C SER A 2 8.63 13.35 25.71
N GLY A 3 8.83 13.28 24.40
CA GLY A 3 7.97 12.55 23.49
C GLY A 3 8.15 11.05 23.69
N ASP A 4 7.58 10.51 24.76
CA ASP A 4 7.31 9.08 24.88
C ASP A 4 6.27 8.74 23.82
N LEU A 5 6.75 8.34 22.64
CA LEU A 5 5.95 7.63 21.65
C LEU A 5 5.54 6.31 22.30
N LYS A 6 4.42 6.37 23.05
CA LYS A 6 4.02 5.38 24.03
C LYS A 6 3.87 4.01 23.36
N GLY A 7 4.79 3.09 23.67
CA GLY A 7 4.81 1.73 23.15
C GLY A 7 5.67 1.49 21.90
N LEU A 8 6.46 2.49 21.48
CA LEU A 8 7.41 2.37 20.37
C LEU A 8 8.84 2.29 20.90
N LYS A 9 9.64 1.37 20.37
CA LYS A 9 11.02 1.16 20.79
C LYS A 9 12.00 1.73 19.76
N GLU A 10 12.83 2.68 20.19
CA GLU A 10 13.88 3.25 19.34
C GLU A 10 14.91 2.16 18.95
N GLY A 11 15.34 2.18 17.69
CA GLY A 11 16.19 1.17 17.08
C GLY A 11 15.46 -0.08 16.58
N GLU A 12 14.24 -0.35 17.06
CA GLU A 12 13.41 -1.46 16.59
C GLU A 12 12.25 -0.98 15.72
N ASP A 13 11.45 -0.04 16.23
CA ASP A 13 10.26 0.48 15.55
C ASP A 13 10.53 1.79 14.79
N TYR A 14 11.48 2.59 15.26
CA TYR A 14 11.87 3.85 14.63
C TYR A 14 13.29 4.26 14.99
N TYR A 15 13.85 5.20 14.23
CA TYR A 15 15.11 5.89 14.54
C TYR A 15 15.05 7.34 14.06
N PHE A 16 15.92 8.20 14.59
CA PHE A 16 16.15 9.53 14.05
C PHE A 16 17.31 9.51 13.05
N ASN A 17 17.09 10.03 11.85
CA ASN A 17 18.17 10.16 10.87
C ASN A 17 19.07 11.37 11.17
N GLU A 18 20.13 11.55 10.39
CA GLU A 18 21.10 12.66 10.54
C GLU A 18 20.46 14.06 10.48
N ARG A 19 19.27 14.17 9.88
CA ARG A 19 18.50 15.40 9.78
C ARG A 19 17.55 15.61 10.97
N GLY A 20 17.58 14.74 11.96
CA GLY A 20 16.66 14.75 13.11
C GLY A 20 15.23 14.37 12.76
N LEU A 21 14.99 13.72 11.62
CA LEU A 21 13.66 13.26 11.22
C LEU A 21 13.41 11.85 11.75
N LEU A 22 12.19 11.62 12.26
CA LEU A 22 11.74 10.31 12.69
C LEU A 22 11.48 9.41 11.48
N VAL A 23 12.13 8.26 11.45
CA VAL A 23 12.01 7.24 10.40
C VAL A 23 11.53 5.94 11.02
N PHE A 24 10.37 5.45 10.57
CA PHE A 24 9.87 4.15 10.97
C PHE A 24 10.59 3.02 10.25
N THR A 25 10.88 1.95 10.98
CA THR A 25 11.50 0.73 10.47
C THR A 25 10.48 -0.17 9.79
N GLU A 26 10.97 -1.22 9.14
CA GLU A 26 10.14 -2.28 8.56
C GLU A 26 9.29 -2.98 9.62
N SER A 27 9.89 -3.34 10.76
CA SER A 27 9.21 -4.04 11.86
C SER A 27 8.01 -3.26 12.41
N TYR A 28 8.10 -1.93 12.51
CA TYR A 28 6.94 -1.13 12.88
C TYR A 28 5.83 -1.17 11.82
N LEU A 29 6.21 -1.07 10.55
CA LEU A 29 5.26 -1.07 9.44
C LEU A 29 4.57 -2.43 9.28
N GLU A 30 5.26 -3.53 9.59
CA GLU A 30 4.68 -4.87 9.68
C GLU A 30 3.68 -4.96 10.84
N LYS A 31 4.06 -4.51 12.06
CA LYS A 31 3.16 -4.44 13.23
C LYS A 31 1.90 -3.61 12.95
N LYS A 32 2.02 -2.57 12.12
CA LYS A 32 0.89 -1.73 11.70
C LYS A 32 -0.10 -2.46 10.78
N GLY A 33 0.35 -3.49 10.07
CA GLY A 33 -0.53 -4.44 9.34
C GLY A 33 -1.23 -3.89 8.09
N ARG A 34 -0.95 -2.66 7.64
CA ARG A 34 -1.50 -2.11 6.40
C ARG A 34 -0.56 -1.15 5.66
N CYS A 35 -0.53 -1.24 4.33
CA CYS A 35 0.14 -0.26 3.47
C CYS A 35 -0.65 1.04 3.44
N CYS A 36 0.02 2.17 3.64
CA CYS A 36 -0.56 3.51 3.54
C CYS A 36 -0.25 4.22 2.22
N TYR A 37 0.38 3.54 1.26
CA TYR A 37 0.72 4.05 -0.09
C TYR A 37 1.54 5.35 -0.13
N SER A 38 2.15 5.75 0.99
CA SER A 38 2.96 6.97 1.10
C SER A 38 4.41 6.79 0.64
N GLY A 39 4.75 5.68 -0.02
CA GLY A 39 6.09 5.44 -0.55
C GLY A 39 7.20 5.33 0.50
N CYS A 40 6.95 4.75 1.67
CA CYS A 40 7.94 4.69 2.76
C CYS A 40 9.20 3.89 2.35
N LEU A 41 10.36 4.35 2.84
CA LEU A 41 11.68 3.73 2.63
C LEU A 41 11.71 2.26 3.05
N HIS A 42 11.23 1.96 4.26
CA HIS A 42 11.22 0.61 4.87
C HIS A 42 9.89 -0.13 4.70
N CYS A 43 9.08 0.22 3.69
CA CYS A 43 7.77 -0.41 3.53
C CYS A 43 7.92 -1.92 3.20
N PRO A 44 7.37 -2.82 4.05
CA PRO A 44 7.45 -4.29 3.89
C PRO A 44 6.56 -4.81 2.76
N TYR A 45 5.60 -3.99 2.30
CA TYR A 45 4.67 -4.37 1.25
C TYR A 45 5.31 -4.26 -0.15
N ASP A 46 4.87 -5.15 -1.02
CA ASP A 46 5.45 -5.41 -2.33
C ASP A 46 5.59 -4.15 -3.22
N LYS A 47 6.69 -4.04 -3.95
CA LYS A 47 7.03 -2.85 -4.77
C LYS A 47 6.03 -2.58 -5.89
N LYS A 48 5.20 -3.56 -6.25
CA LYS A 48 4.14 -3.41 -7.26
C LYS A 48 3.12 -2.32 -6.90
N LEU A 49 3.01 -1.96 -5.61
CA LEU A 49 2.19 -0.85 -5.13
C LEU A 49 2.94 0.49 -5.06
N LYS A 50 4.29 0.48 -5.18
CA LYS A 50 5.13 1.67 -4.96
C LYS A 50 5.29 2.57 -6.20
N ASN A 51 4.80 2.18 -7.37
CA ASN A 51 4.98 2.93 -8.63
C ASN A 51 3.82 2.72 -9.61
N GLN A 52 2.57 2.71 -9.14
CA GLN A 52 1.46 2.79 -10.10
C GLN A 52 1.45 4.19 -10.72
N LYS A 53 1.27 4.24 -12.05
CA LYS A 53 1.03 5.49 -12.78
C LYS A 53 -0.35 6.00 -12.36
N VAL A 54 -0.39 6.76 -11.28
CA VAL A 54 -1.61 7.38 -10.78
C VAL A 54 -1.96 8.58 -11.67
N ASN A 55 -3.20 8.65 -12.12
CA ASN A 55 -3.70 9.80 -12.85
C ASN A 55 -4.08 10.89 -11.83
N PRO A 56 -3.40 12.05 -11.79
CA PRO A 56 -3.68 13.07 -10.79
C PRO A 56 -5.13 13.61 -10.80
N ASP A 57 -5.86 13.42 -11.91
CA ASP A 57 -7.26 13.83 -12.05
C ASP A 57 -8.27 12.85 -11.43
N ILE A 58 -7.82 11.69 -10.95
CA ILE A 58 -8.67 10.63 -10.38
C ILE A 58 -8.31 10.43 -8.90
N PRO A 59 -9.29 10.38 -7.96
CA PRO A 59 -9.04 10.06 -6.56
C PRO A 59 -8.32 8.72 -6.36
N GLN A 60 -7.38 8.67 -5.42
CA GLN A 60 -6.51 7.50 -5.21
C GLN A 60 -7.29 6.24 -4.81
N GLU A 61 -8.44 6.39 -4.15
CA GLU A 61 -9.34 5.29 -3.78
C GLU A 61 -9.96 4.60 -5.00
N LEU A 62 -10.08 5.32 -6.12
CA LEU A 62 -10.64 4.82 -7.39
C LEU A 62 -9.56 4.33 -8.36
N GLN A 63 -8.30 4.39 -7.97
CA GLN A 63 -7.14 3.93 -8.76
C GLN A 63 -6.65 2.55 -8.31
N LEU A 64 -7.37 1.90 -7.39
CA LEU A 64 -7.07 0.55 -6.93
C LEU A 64 -7.69 -0.47 -7.89
N ASP A 65 -7.30 -0.38 -9.16
CA ASP A 65 -7.46 -1.46 -10.11
C ASP A 65 -6.30 -2.42 -9.81
N GLY A 66 -6.56 -3.39 -8.93
CA GLY A 66 -5.58 -4.41 -8.63
C GLY A 66 -5.19 -5.21 -9.88
N PRO A 67 -4.05 -5.92 -9.87
CA PRO A 67 -3.70 -6.91 -10.91
C PRO A 67 -4.74 -8.03 -11.08
N ASP A 68 -5.82 -8.02 -10.29
CA ASP A 68 -6.95 -8.93 -10.29
C ASP A 68 -8.18 -8.38 -11.04
N SER A 69 -8.05 -7.28 -11.80
CA SER A 69 -9.07 -6.93 -12.79
C SER A 69 -9.17 -8.08 -13.81
N PRO A 70 -10.36 -8.67 -14.03
CA PRO A 70 -10.51 -9.75 -15.01
C PRO A 70 -9.98 -9.27 -16.35
N SER A 71 -9.20 -10.10 -17.02
CA SER A 71 -8.72 -9.78 -18.36
C SER A 71 -9.90 -9.59 -19.32
N ASP A 72 -9.67 -8.93 -20.45
CA ASP A 72 -10.72 -8.78 -21.48
C ASP A 72 -11.31 -10.15 -21.89
N GLU A 73 -10.48 -11.20 -21.89
CA GLU A 73 -10.88 -12.58 -22.15
C GLU A 73 -11.76 -13.16 -21.03
N ASP A 74 -11.45 -12.86 -19.75
CA ASP A 74 -12.26 -13.29 -18.61
C ASP A 74 -13.63 -12.59 -18.60
N LEU A 75 -13.68 -11.31 -19.00
CA LEU A 75 -14.92 -10.53 -19.11
C LEU A 75 -15.82 -11.06 -20.22
N GLU A 76 -15.26 -11.39 -21.39
CA GLU A 76 -16.00 -12.01 -22.49
C GLU A 76 -16.54 -13.39 -22.08
N SER A 77 -15.73 -14.21 -21.39
CA SER A 77 -16.16 -15.51 -20.89
C SER A 77 -17.35 -15.41 -19.92
N LEU A 78 -17.30 -14.42 -19.02
CA LEU A 78 -18.36 -14.18 -18.05
C LEU A 78 -19.64 -13.67 -18.73
N ALA A 79 -19.50 -12.72 -19.66
CA ALA A 79 -20.63 -12.20 -20.44
C ALA A 79 -21.33 -13.32 -21.23
N ASP A 80 -20.56 -14.20 -21.86
CA ASP A 80 -21.05 -15.38 -22.57
C ASP A 80 -21.79 -16.36 -21.66
N TYR A 81 -21.24 -16.62 -20.46
CA TYR A 81 -21.87 -17.50 -19.49
C TYR A 81 -23.24 -16.98 -19.04
N TYR A 82 -23.33 -15.69 -18.72
CA TYR A 82 -24.58 -15.09 -18.24
C TYR A 82 -25.62 -14.92 -19.36
N THR A 83 -25.20 -14.66 -20.59
CA THR A 83 -26.11 -14.57 -21.74
C THR A 83 -26.61 -15.93 -22.24
N LYS A 84 -25.86 -17.02 -22.04
CA LYS A 84 -26.29 -18.39 -22.36
C LYS A 84 -27.24 -19.02 -21.33
N ASN A 85 -27.33 -18.46 -20.13
CA ASN A 85 -28.13 -18.98 -19.01
C ASN A 85 -29.34 -18.07 -18.63
N LEU A 86 -29.68 -17.11 -19.50
CA LEU A 86 -30.92 -16.32 -19.47
C LEU A 86 -31.94 -16.92 -20.45
#